data_AF-A0A7W1GBI4-F1
#
_entry.id   AF-A0A7W1GBI4-F1
#
_cell.length_a   1.000
_cell.length_b   1.000
_cell.length_c   1.000
_cell.angle_alpha   90.00
_cell.angle_beta   90.00
_cell.angle_gamma   90.00
#
_symmetry.space_group_name_H-M   'P 1'
#
loop_
_entity.id
_entity.type
_entity.pdbx_description
1 polymer ?
#
loop_
_entity_poly.entity_id
_entity_poly.type
_entity_poly.pdbx_seq_one_letter_code
_entity_poly.pdbx_strand_id
1 'polypeptide(L)'
;MGLSRLLRGSKRNAWIEMLPSERVRQIAETLPALYGLRALNSFQLAAALVWCKEQPRNRLFVCCDEHLVDTAAKVGFDILP
;
A
#
# COMPACT_ATOMS: atom_id res chain seq x y z
N MET A 1 35.97 8.48 0.39
CA MET A 1 34.93 9.32 1.03
C MET A 1 34.01 9.86 -0.06
N GLY A 2 32.95 9.22 -0.54
CA GLY A 2 32.10 8.17 0.00
C GLY A 2 30.62 8.55 -0.21
N LEU A 3 30.24 8.82 -1.47
CA LEU A 3 28.90 8.70 -2.09
C LEU A 3 27.61 9.13 -1.34
N SER A 4 27.66 9.87 -0.23
CA SER A 4 26.47 10.23 0.56
C SER A 4 25.64 11.42 0.01
N ARG A 5 25.85 11.84 -1.25
CA ARG A 5 25.25 13.09 -1.78
C ARG A 5 24.33 12.94 -3.01
N LEU A 6 24.00 11.73 -3.46
CA LEU A 6 23.28 11.51 -4.74
C LEU A 6 21.81 11.03 -4.64
N LEU A 7 21.17 11.08 -3.48
CA LEU A 7 19.73 10.76 -3.35
C LEU A 7 18.84 12.01 -3.18
N ARG A 8 19.19 13.12 -3.83
CA ARG A 8 18.33 14.32 -3.91
C ARG A 8 17.98 14.63 -5.36
N GLY A 9 17.22 13.74 -5.98
CA GLY A 9 16.51 14.00 -7.22
C GLY A 9 15.02 13.84 -6.97
N SER A 10 14.32 14.95 -6.71
CA SER A 10 12.86 14.99 -6.59
C SER A 10 12.20 14.64 -7.92
N LYS A 11 12.06 13.34 -8.23
CA LYS A 11 11.13 12.84 -9.25
C LYS A 11 9.76 12.59 -8.62
N ARG A 12 9.16 13.60 -7.98
CA ARG A 12 7.75 13.52 -7.59
C ARG A 12 6.81 13.37 -8.79
N ASN A 13 7.26 13.77 -9.98
CA ASN A 13 6.48 13.70 -11.23
C ASN A 13 6.31 12.29 -11.81
N ALA A 14 6.87 11.24 -11.19
CA ALA A 14 6.74 9.86 -11.67
C ALA A 14 5.76 9.01 -10.84
N TRP A 15 5.27 9.52 -9.71
CA TRP A 15 4.44 8.78 -8.78
C TRP A 15 3.01 9.32 -8.82
N ILE A 16 2.04 8.42 -8.86
CA ILE A 16 0.63 8.77 -8.68
C ILE A 16 0.31 8.53 -7.21
N GLU A 17 0.00 9.61 -6.49
CA GLU A 17 -0.44 9.54 -5.11
C GLU A 17 -1.90 9.12 -5.02
N MET A 18 -2.19 8.13 -4.19
CA MET A 18 -3.56 7.72 -3.88
C MET A 18 -4.10 8.57 -2.72
N LEU A 19 -4.93 9.55 -3.05
CA LEU A 19 -5.59 10.39 -2.04
C LEU A 19 -6.65 9.60 -1.26
N PRO A 20 -6.95 9.98 0.00
CA PRO A 20 -7.94 9.31 0.86
C PRO A 20 -9.38 9.61 0.42
N SER A 21 -9.76 9.07 -0.74
CA SER A 21 -11.10 9.17 -1.31
C SER A 21 -12.12 8.41 -0.47
N GLU A 22 -13.40 8.67 -0.73
CA GLU A 22 -14.49 7.98 -0.05
C GLU A 22 -14.41 6.45 -0.23
N ARG A 23 -14.03 5.97 -1.42
CA ARG A 23 -13.85 4.53 -1.65
C ARG A 23 -12.72 3.93 -0.81
N VAL A 24 -11.61 4.66 -0.65
CA VAL A 24 -10.51 4.24 0.23
C VAL A 24 -10.99 4.13 1.68
N ARG A 25 -11.76 5.11 2.17
CA ARG A 25 -12.30 5.10 3.53
C ARG A 25 -13.22 3.91 3.77
N GLN A 26 -14.18 3.70 2.88
CA GLN A 26 -15.14 2.59 2.97
C GLN A 26 -14.44 1.23 3.04
N ILE A 27 -13.41 1.00 2.22
CA ILE A 27 -12.65 -0.26 2.28
C ILE A 27 -11.87 -0.32 3.61
N ALA A 28 -11.16 0.76 3.97
CA ALA A 28 -10.32 0.81 5.17
C ALA A 28 -11.10 0.53 6.45
N GLU A 29 -12.35 0.97 6.56
CA GLU A 29 -13.23 0.72 7.70
C GLU A 29 -13.53 -0.77 7.95
N THR A 30 -13.49 -1.59 6.90
CA THR A 30 -13.78 -3.03 7.02
C THR A 30 -12.57 -3.85 7.47
N LEU A 31 -11.36 -3.39 7.15
CA LEU A 31 -10.13 -4.18 7.30
C LEU A 31 -9.72 -4.48 8.75
N PRO A 32 -9.97 -3.61 9.76
CA PRO A 32 -9.72 -3.96 11.15
C PRO A 32 -10.52 -5.18 11.60
N ALA A 33 -11.78 -5.28 11.21
CA ALA A 33 -12.63 -6.41 11.58
C ALA A 33 -12.26 -7.71 10.82
N LEU A 34 -11.88 -7.59 9.54
CA LEU A 34 -11.55 -8.74 8.70
C LEU A 34 -10.15 -9.32 8.97
N TYR A 35 -9.18 -8.46 9.28
CA TYR A 35 -7.76 -8.82 9.31
C TYR A 35 -7.01 -8.31 10.54
N GLY A 36 -7.66 -7.62 11.48
CA GLY A 36 -6.99 -7.07 12.66
C GLY A 36 -6.02 -5.93 12.34
N LEU A 37 -6.16 -5.26 11.19
CA LEU A 37 -5.28 -4.16 10.81
C LEU A 37 -5.53 -2.91 11.67
N ARG A 38 -4.44 -2.22 12.05
CA ARG A 38 -4.50 -0.87 12.62
C ARG A 38 -4.90 0.12 11.54
N ALA A 39 -5.53 1.23 11.94
CA ALA A 39 -6.06 2.24 11.02
C ALA A 39 -5.11 2.63 9.88
N LEU A 40 -3.84 2.93 10.17
CA LEU A 40 -2.85 3.30 9.15
C LEU A 40 -2.64 2.19 8.10
N ASN A 41 -2.47 0.94 8.55
CA ASN A 41 -2.26 -0.20 7.66
C ASN A 41 -3.53 -0.52 6.85
N SER A 42 -4.71 -0.32 7.44
CA SER A 42 -5.99 -0.41 6.73
C SER A 42 -6.08 0.61 5.60
N PHE A 43 -5.73 1.88 5.85
CA PHE A 43 -5.72 2.91 4.81
C PHE A 43 -4.71 2.62 3.70
N GLN A 44 -3.52 2.12 4.05
CA GLN A 44 -2.50 1.75 3.07
C GLN A 44 -2.98 0.61 2.16
N LEU A 45 -3.55 -0.45 2.72
CA LEU A 45 -4.07 -1.58 1.94
C LEU A 45 -5.27 -1.17 1.09
N ALA A 46 -6.17 -0.35 1.64
CA ALA A 46 -7.32 0.18 0.92
C ALA A 46 -6.89 1.07 -0.28
N ALA A 47 -5.88 1.92 -0.11
CA ALA A 47 -5.35 2.74 -1.18
C ALA A 47 -4.78 1.88 -2.33
N ALA A 48 -4.05 0.81 -2.01
CA ALA A 48 -3.54 -0.14 -3.01
C ALA A 48 -4.66 -0.89 -3.73
N LEU A 49 -5.70 -1.32 -3.00
CA LEU A 49 -6.89 -1.93 -3.59
C LEU A 49 -7.60 -0.98 -4.55
N VAL A 50 -7.82 0.27 -4.17
CA VAL A 50 -8.44 1.26 -5.06
C VAL A 50 -7.57 1.53 -6.30
N TRP A 51 -6.25 1.60 -6.15
CA TRP A 51 -5.32 1.76 -7.28
C TRP A 51 -5.47 0.64 -8.32
N CYS A 52 -5.60 -0.61 -7.87
CA CYS A 52 -5.77 -1.75 -8.76
C CYS A 52 -7.24 -2.07 -9.08
N LYS A 53 -8.19 -1.15 -8.81
CA LYS A 53 -9.65 -1.37 -9.01
C LYS A 53 -10.16 -2.64 -8.32
N GLU A 54 -9.61 -2.94 -7.14
CA GLU A 54 -9.92 -4.10 -6.31
C GLU A 54 -9.62 -5.44 -7.01
N GLN A 55 -8.70 -5.42 -7.98
CA GLN A 55 -8.16 -6.61 -8.66
C GLN A 55 -6.66 -6.78 -8.33
N PRO A 56 -6.32 -7.34 -7.16
CA PRO A 56 -4.94 -7.36 -6.64
C PRO A 56 -4.04 -8.42 -7.29
N ARG A 57 -4.61 -9.41 -7.99
CA ARG A 57 -3.82 -10.46 -8.68
C ARG A 57 -2.84 -9.86 -9.68
N ASN A 58 -1.62 -10.36 -9.68
CA ASN A 58 -0.51 -9.90 -10.53
C ASN A 58 -0.15 -8.42 -10.30
N ARG A 59 -0.47 -7.86 -9.13
CA ARG A 59 -0.10 -6.50 -8.73
C ARG A 59 0.88 -6.57 -7.57
N LEU A 60 1.94 -5.78 -7.69
CA LEU A 60 2.97 -5.70 -6.65
C LEU A 60 2.51 -4.81 -5.50
N PHE A 61 2.70 -5.29 -4.29
CA PHE A 61 2.58 -4.52 -3.05
C PHE A 61 3.95 -4.53 -2.35
N VAL A 62 4.55 -3.33 -2.22
CA VAL A 62 5.88 -3.16 -1.64
C VAL A 62 5.76 -2.67 -0.20
N CYS A 63 6.22 -3.46 0.77
CA CYS A 63 6.12 -3.09 2.19
C CYS A 63 7.08 -3.92 3.05
N CYS A 64 7.60 -3.31 4.13
CA CYS A 64 8.43 -3.99 5.12
C CYS A 64 7.70 -4.27 6.45
N ASP A 65 6.41 -3.89 6.58
CA ASP A 65 5.59 -4.23 7.75
C ASP A 65 5.04 -5.65 7.57
N GLU A 66 5.54 -6.60 8.36
CA GLU A 66 5.25 -8.03 8.22
C GLU A 66 3.74 -8.33 8.28
N HIS A 67 3.01 -7.68 9.18
CA HIS A 67 1.57 -7.93 9.35
C HIS A 67 0.76 -7.41 8.17
N LEU A 68 1.15 -6.26 7.61
CA LEU A 68 0.54 -5.71 6.41
C LEU A 68 0.91 -6.51 5.16
N VAL A 69 2.15 -6.99 5.07
CA VAL A 69 2.62 -7.89 4.00
C VAL A 69 1.78 -9.17 3.97
N ASP A 70 1.63 -9.83 5.13
CA ASP A 70 0.82 -11.05 5.25
C ASP A 70 -0.63 -10.81 4.83
N THR A 71 -1.18 -9.66 5.22
CA THR A 71 -2.56 -9.30 4.87
C THR A 71 -2.71 -8.97 3.40
N ALA A 72 -1.78 -8.23 2.81
CA ALA A 72 -1.79 -7.91 1.38
C ALA A 72 -1.67 -9.18 0.52
N ALA A 73 -0.85 -10.15 0.95
CA ALA A 73 -0.75 -11.46 0.30
C ALA A 73 -2.07 -12.24 0.38
N LYS A 74 -2.72 -12.27 1.56
CA LYS A 74 -4.05 -12.91 1.74
C LYS A 74 -5.13 -12.28 0.84
N VAL A 75 -5.06 -10.96 0.63
CA VAL A 75 -5.97 -10.22 -0.25
C VAL A 75 -5.66 -10.48 -1.73
N GLY A 76 -4.46 -10.95 -2.06
CA GLY A 76 -4.11 -11.46 -3.39
C GLY A 76 -3.06 -10.64 -4.15
N PHE A 77 -2.33 -9.75 -3.47
CA PHE A 77 -1.18 -9.05 -4.05
C PHE A 77 0.05 -9.96 -4.10
N ASP A 78 0.91 -9.70 -5.08
CA ASP A 78 2.28 -10.21 -5.09
C ASP A 78 3.15 -9.30 -4.22
N ILE A 79 3.91 -9.88 -3.29
CA ILE A 79 4.70 -9.11 -2.33
C ILE A 79 6.11 -8.89 -2.85
N LEU A 80 6.57 -7.65 -2.71
CA LEU A 80 7.99 -7.30 -2.85
C LEU A 80 8.51 -6.72 -1.51
N PRO A 81 9.58 -7.28 -0.93
CA PRO A 81 10.20 -6.73 0.27
C PRO A 81 10.92 -5.40 0.02
#